data_AF-A0A0D6TIH9-F1
#
_entry.id   AF-A0A0D6TIH9-F1
#
_cell.length_a   1.000
_cell.length_b   1.000
_cell.length_c   1.000
_cell.angle_alpha   90.00
_cell.angle_beta   90.00
_cell.angle_gamma   90.00
#
_symmetry.space_group_name_H-M   'P 1'
#
loop_
_entity.id
_entity.type
_entity.pdbx_description
1 polymer ?
#
loop_
_entity_poly.entity_id
_entity_poly.type
_entity_poly.pdbx_seq_one_letter_code
_entity_poly.pdbx_strand_id
1 'polypeptide(L)'
;MPEDRAGPLLERLKQAGKVPQDAFVSTPAPGTALMPVGDTAAAAPAVVAPPPADAYLRLESVQAEPEARAALTRIRADFPEAGLWRLPDGWFAVALGPVADDAAAAWLPVLAKADMIPDDAMLARAADLGEALDAGQAPDLPAPGATEPLPPLDQVQRALRWAGHYDGQIDGKDGPRTRAAIQAEITQTRASTDPGTALRLLAERRAAWTDAQGLAPLVDAATGLTVTAPLRALTFDRAERALSIYGPKDGSGAALILFSQPGGQQELLDLAGLVTALGWVPRPDRVVKPGHATLHGANDAHIGAAEGWVRDGRAEGFVLIWPASDAETQTRLQAELSDSLTRHGPGANAGAAPTALP
;
A
#
# COMPACT_ATOMS: atom_id res chain seq x y z
N MET A 1 26.47 -23.30 -39.36
CA MET A 1 25.22 -23.66 -40.07
C MET A 1 25.58 -24.01 -41.51
N PRO A 2 24.92 -24.99 -42.14
CA PRO A 2 25.09 -25.24 -43.57
C PRO A 2 24.44 -24.09 -44.39
N GLU A 3 25.07 -23.72 -45.52
CA GLU A 3 24.74 -22.52 -46.31
C GLU A 3 23.29 -22.49 -46.82
N ASP A 4 22.74 -23.67 -47.13
CA ASP A 4 21.38 -23.91 -47.60
C ASP A 4 20.30 -23.45 -46.61
N ARG A 5 20.64 -23.37 -45.31
CA ARG A 5 19.73 -22.91 -44.25
C ARG A 5 20.01 -21.49 -43.77
N ALA A 6 21.21 -20.97 -44.00
CA ALA A 6 21.63 -19.67 -43.46
C ALA A 6 20.96 -18.49 -44.18
N GLY A 7 20.84 -18.55 -45.51
CA GLY A 7 20.19 -17.51 -46.32
C GLY A 7 18.70 -17.30 -45.96
N PRO A 8 17.86 -18.34 -45.98
CA PRO A 8 16.44 -18.21 -45.65
C PRO A 8 16.18 -17.74 -44.21
N LEU A 9 17.06 -18.10 -43.27
CA LEU A 9 16.95 -17.64 -41.88
C LEU A 9 17.28 -16.15 -41.76
N LEU A 10 18.33 -15.68 -42.44
CA LEU A 10 18.72 -14.28 -42.43
C LEU A 10 17.61 -13.37 -42.96
N GLU A 11 16.95 -13.76 -44.05
CA GLU A 11 15.83 -12.99 -44.62
C GLU A 11 14.63 -12.92 -43.66
N ARG A 12 14.31 -14.00 -42.94
CA ARG A 12 13.28 -13.96 -41.89
C ARG A 12 13.63 -13.00 -40.76
N LEU A 13 14.90 -12.95 -40.36
CA LEU A 13 15.36 -12.05 -39.31
C LEU A 13 15.33 -10.58 -39.74
N LYS A 14 15.64 -10.27 -41.01
CA LYS A 14 15.50 -8.92 -41.57
C LYS A 14 14.04 -8.48 -41.60
N GLN A 15 13.14 -9.35 -42.04
CA GLN A 15 11.69 -9.07 -42.05
C GLN A 15 11.13 -8.85 -40.64
N ALA A 16 11.66 -9.55 -39.65
CA ALA A 16 11.29 -9.38 -38.24
C ALA A 16 11.97 -8.17 -37.55
N GLY A 17 12.78 -7.39 -38.27
CA GLY A 17 13.53 -6.24 -37.73
C GLY A 17 14.57 -6.63 -36.68
N LYS A 18 14.97 -7.90 -36.61
CA LYS A 18 15.92 -8.43 -35.63
C LYS A 18 17.37 -8.25 -36.04
N VAL A 19 17.62 -7.97 -37.32
CA VAL A 19 18.96 -7.68 -37.86
C VAL A 19 18.87 -6.58 -38.94
N PRO A 20 19.96 -5.82 -39.15
CA PRO A 20 20.04 -4.81 -40.20
C PRO A 20 19.80 -5.35 -41.61
N GLN A 21 19.23 -4.51 -42.49
CA GLN A 21 18.89 -4.89 -43.87
C GLN A 21 20.12 -5.22 -44.73
N ASP A 22 21.27 -4.66 -44.39
CA ASP A 22 22.57 -4.86 -45.03
C ASP A 22 23.34 -6.09 -44.51
N ALA A 23 22.77 -6.86 -43.59
CA ALA A 23 23.38 -8.10 -43.13
C ALA A 23 23.47 -9.14 -44.27
N PHE A 24 24.57 -9.90 -44.33
CA PHE A 24 24.79 -10.97 -45.30
C PHE A 24 25.46 -12.19 -44.65
N VAL A 25 25.25 -13.37 -45.23
CA VAL A 25 25.94 -14.59 -44.80
C VAL A 25 27.30 -14.64 -45.50
N SER A 26 28.37 -14.91 -44.75
CA SER A 26 29.69 -15.20 -45.32
C SER A 26 30.21 -16.54 -44.81
N THR A 27 30.88 -17.28 -45.70
CA THR A 27 31.56 -18.52 -45.35
C THR A 27 33.04 -18.22 -45.11
N PRO A 28 33.57 -18.46 -43.90
CA PRO A 28 34.98 -18.25 -43.64
C PRO A 28 35.83 -19.33 -44.34
N ALA A 29 37.09 -19.00 -44.62
CA ALA A 29 38.02 -19.93 -45.26
C ALA A 29 38.28 -21.18 -44.39
N PRO A 30 38.64 -22.34 -44.98
CA PRO A 30 38.96 -23.54 -44.21
C PRO A 30 40.11 -23.28 -43.23
N GLY A 31 39.87 -23.50 -41.93
CA GLY A 31 40.84 -23.27 -40.86
C GLY A 31 40.67 -21.95 -40.09
N THR A 32 39.69 -21.11 -40.45
CA THR A 32 39.37 -19.91 -39.66
C THR A 32 38.62 -20.28 -38.38
N ALA A 33 39.26 -20.07 -37.23
CA ALA A 33 38.61 -20.15 -35.93
C ALA A 33 37.84 -18.84 -35.65
N LEU A 34 36.51 -18.91 -35.65
CA LEU A 34 35.68 -17.78 -35.24
C LEU A 34 35.64 -17.75 -33.71
N MET A 35 36.31 -16.77 -33.09
CA MET A 35 36.13 -16.50 -31.67
C MET A 35 34.89 -15.61 -31.46
N PRO A 36 33.92 -16.01 -30.63
CA PRO A 36 32.79 -15.15 -30.30
C PRO A 36 33.32 -13.90 -29.57
N VAL A 37 33.13 -12.73 -30.19
CA VAL A 37 33.36 -11.45 -29.52
C VAL A 37 32.21 -11.23 -28.54
N GLY A 38 32.47 -11.58 -27.28
CA GLY A 38 31.49 -11.63 -26.20
C GLY A 38 31.89 -12.58 -25.07
N ASP A 39 32.73 -13.58 -25.35
CA ASP A 39 33.21 -14.58 -24.37
C ASP A 39 34.49 -14.15 -23.64
N THR A 40 34.66 -12.85 -23.38
CA THR A 40 35.11 -12.55 -22.02
C THR A 40 33.92 -12.89 -21.15
N ALA A 41 33.90 -14.13 -20.66
CA ALA A 41 33.42 -14.39 -19.32
C ALA A 41 34.29 -13.51 -18.40
N ALA A 42 33.98 -12.21 -18.34
CA ALA A 42 33.92 -11.55 -17.07
C ALA A 42 33.05 -12.51 -16.27
N ALA A 43 33.69 -13.31 -15.41
CA ALA A 43 32.99 -14.12 -14.45
C ALA A 43 31.87 -13.22 -13.95
N ALA A 44 30.61 -13.58 -14.24
CA ALA A 44 29.47 -12.95 -13.61
C ALA A 44 29.92 -12.82 -12.15
N PRO A 45 30.00 -11.60 -11.59
CA PRO A 45 30.60 -11.40 -10.29
C PRO A 45 30.01 -12.50 -9.44
N ALA A 46 30.87 -13.42 -8.98
CA ALA A 46 30.40 -14.52 -8.17
C ALA A 46 29.52 -13.82 -7.15
N VAL A 47 28.23 -14.16 -7.11
CA VAL A 47 27.38 -13.70 -6.03
C VAL A 47 28.04 -14.38 -4.83
N VAL A 48 29.03 -13.69 -4.26
CA VAL A 48 29.66 -14.07 -3.02
C VAL A 48 28.47 -14.10 -2.11
N ALA A 49 28.06 -15.31 -1.73
CA ALA A 49 27.02 -15.47 -0.73
C ALA A 49 27.44 -14.50 0.39
N PRO A 50 26.58 -13.53 0.75
CA PRO A 50 26.93 -12.56 1.76
C PRO A 50 27.50 -13.32 2.95
N PRO A 51 28.58 -12.82 3.59
CA PRO A 51 29.16 -13.50 4.73
C PRO A 51 28.04 -13.89 5.70
N PRO A 52 28.11 -15.09 6.32
CA PRO A 52 27.04 -15.54 7.20
C PRO A 52 26.78 -14.45 8.23
N ALA A 53 25.53 -13.97 8.29
CA ALA A 53 25.12 -12.93 9.19
C ALA A 53 25.47 -13.34 10.63
N ASP A 54 26.36 -12.59 11.27
CA ASP A 54 26.82 -12.81 12.64
C ASP A 54 26.32 -11.73 13.62
N ALA A 55 25.60 -10.74 13.09
CA ALA A 55 25.04 -9.63 13.83
C ALA A 55 23.63 -9.95 14.34
N TYR A 56 23.35 -9.44 15.54
CA TYR A 56 22.08 -9.53 16.24
C TYR A 56 21.74 -8.16 16.82
N LEU A 57 20.47 -7.79 16.78
CA LEU A 57 19.96 -6.66 17.54
C LEU A 57 19.58 -7.18 18.93
N ARG A 58 20.39 -6.88 19.93
CA ARG A 58 20.08 -7.20 21.33
C ARG A 58 19.10 -6.16 21.85
N LEU A 59 17.86 -6.59 22.09
CA LEU A 59 16.75 -5.69 22.39
C LEU A 59 16.61 -5.44 23.89
N GLU A 60 16.86 -6.46 24.70
CA GLU A 60 16.69 -6.37 26.15
C GLU A 60 17.63 -7.35 26.85
N SER A 61 18.07 -7.01 28.06
CA SER A 61 18.92 -7.86 28.89
C SER A 61 18.46 -7.85 30.34
N VAL A 62 18.29 -9.02 30.93
CA VAL A 62 17.77 -9.21 32.29
C VAL A 62 18.56 -10.28 33.04
N GLN A 63 18.51 -10.28 34.37
CA GLN A 63 19.30 -11.20 35.20
C GLN A 63 18.61 -12.55 35.44
N ALA A 64 17.28 -12.59 35.43
CA ALA A 64 16.51 -13.77 35.77
C ALA A 64 15.86 -14.41 34.52
N GLU A 65 15.99 -15.74 34.37
CA GLU A 65 15.39 -16.47 33.24
C GLU A 65 13.87 -16.29 33.11
N PRO A 66 13.06 -16.31 34.20
CA PRO A 66 11.62 -16.09 34.09
C PRO A 66 11.27 -14.71 33.52
N GLU A 67 12.03 -13.68 33.88
CA GLU A 67 11.87 -12.33 33.33
C GLU A 67 12.24 -12.29 31.86
N ALA A 68 13.30 -13.01 31.47
CA ALA A 68 13.75 -13.07 30.08
C ALA A 68 12.71 -13.74 29.18
N ARG A 69 12.05 -14.80 29.67
CA ARG A 69 10.94 -15.46 28.96
C ARG A 69 9.71 -14.56 28.85
N ALA A 70 9.42 -13.76 29.87
CA ALA A 70 8.36 -12.76 29.80
C ALA A 70 8.69 -11.65 28.78
N ALA A 71 9.93 -11.15 28.79
CA ALA A 71 10.42 -10.18 27.81
C ALA A 71 10.35 -10.74 26.38
N LEU A 72 10.78 -11.98 26.16
CA LEU A 72 10.67 -12.66 24.87
C LEU A 72 9.21 -12.74 24.40
N THR A 73 8.28 -13.09 25.30
CA THR A 73 6.85 -13.17 24.97
C THR A 73 6.30 -11.81 24.55
N ARG A 74 6.67 -10.74 25.25
CA ARG A 74 6.28 -9.37 24.89
C ARG A 74 6.86 -8.96 23.55
N ILE A 75 8.16 -9.14 23.35
CA ILE A 75 8.86 -8.77 22.11
C ILE A 75 8.31 -9.55 20.91
N ARG A 76 7.95 -10.83 21.09
CA ARG A 76 7.35 -11.67 20.03
C ARG A 76 5.98 -11.21 19.57
N ALA A 77 5.32 -10.29 20.27
CA ALA A 77 4.10 -9.64 19.76
C ALA A 77 4.40 -8.79 18.51
N ASP A 78 5.57 -8.14 18.47
CA ASP A 78 6.01 -7.26 17.37
C ASP A 78 7.07 -7.91 16.47
N PHE A 79 7.86 -8.84 17.03
CA PHE A 79 8.94 -9.58 16.36
C PHE A 79 8.83 -11.07 16.66
N PRO A 80 7.89 -11.80 16.02
CA PRO A 80 7.66 -13.24 16.24
C PRO A 80 8.94 -14.10 16.15
N GLU A 81 9.90 -13.65 15.36
CA GLU A 81 11.18 -14.29 15.09
C GLU A 81 12.26 -14.07 16.18
N ALA A 82 12.01 -13.23 17.19
CA ALA A 82 12.99 -12.96 18.25
C ALA A 82 13.39 -14.24 19.01
N GLY A 83 14.64 -14.29 19.47
CA GLY A 83 15.23 -15.40 20.23
C GLY A 83 15.67 -15.00 21.64
N LEU A 84 15.93 -16.01 22.48
CA LEU A 84 16.41 -15.88 23.86
C LEU A 84 17.77 -16.55 24.03
N TRP A 85 18.69 -15.82 24.64
CA TRP A 85 20.09 -16.18 24.80
C TRP A 85 20.53 -16.07 26.25
N ARG A 86 21.50 -16.89 26.63
CA ARG A 86 22.21 -16.85 27.91
C ARG A 86 23.63 -16.34 27.67
N LEU A 87 23.88 -15.11 28.12
CA LEU A 87 25.14 -14.40 27.97
C LEU A 87 26.26 -15.07 28.81
N PRO A 88 27.54 -14.89 28.44
CA PRO A 88 28.67 -15.46 29.18
C PRO A 88 28.80 -14.99 30.64
N ASP A 89 28.27 -13.80 30.95
CA ASP A 89 28.25 -13.21 32.30
C ASP A 89 27.07 -13.70 33.17
N GLY A 90 26.25 -14.62 32.65
CA GLY A 90 25.12 -15.22 33.34
C GLY A 90 23.80 -14.45 33.20
N TRP A 91 23.79 -13.32 32.48
CA TRP A 91 22.56 -12.61 32.14
C TRP A 91 21.83 -13.31 30.99
N PHE A 92 20.58 -12.90 30.75
CA PHE A 92 19.77 -13.37 29.65
C PHE A 92 19.45 -12.20 28.72
N ALA A 93 19.53 -12.43 27.42
CA ALA A 93 19.21 -11.43 26.40
C ALA A 93 18.13 -11.91 25.45
N VAL A 94 17.21 -11.00 25.11
CA VAL A 94 16.32 -11.17 23.95
C VAL A 94 16.96 -10.49 22.76
N ALA A 95 17.13 -11.21 21.66
CA ALA A 95 17.83 -10.73 20.48
C ALA A 95 17.08 -11.09 19.19
N LEU A 96 17.22 -10.21 18.19
CA LEU A 96 16.67 -10.36 16.86
C LEU A 96 17.80 -10.58 15.86
N GLY A 97 17.82 -11.72 15.18
CA GLY A 97 18.87 -12.08 14.24
C GLY A 97 18.93 -13.60 13.99
N PRO A 98 19.86 -14.08 13.15
CA PRO A 98 20.96 -13.32 12.55
C PRO A 98 20.49 -12.33 11.46
N VAL A 99 21.13 -11.17 11.40
CA VAL A 99 20.89 -10.10 10.42
C VAL A 99 22.24 -9.59 9.89
N ALA A 100 22.29 -9.11 8.64
CA ALA A 100 23.53 -8.55 8.08
C ALA A 100 23.97 -7.30 8.87
N ASP A 101 25.28 -7.08 9.02
CA ASP A 101 25.84 -5.95 9.79
C ASP A 101 25.29 -4.58 9.35
N ASP A 102 25.21 -4.37 8.03
CA ASP A 102 24.70 -3.15 7.41
C ASP A 102 23.18 -2.99 7.59
N ALA A 103 22.42 -4.07 7.46
CA ALA A 103 21.00 -4.11 7.78
C ALA A 103 20.75 -3.77 9.25
N ALA A 104 21.48 -4.40 10.17
CA ALA A 104 21.33 -4.19 11.60
C ALA A 104 21.64 -2.74 11.99
N ALA A 105 22.73 -2.18 11.46
CA ALA A 105 23.10 -0.77 11.67
C ALA A 105 22.06 0.21 11.10
N ALA A 106 21.43 -0.12 9.97
CA ALA A 106 20.40 0.72 9.35
C ALA A 106 19.04 0.64 10.08
N TRP A 107 18.64 -0.55 10.51
CA TRP A 107 17.33 -0.79 11.13
C TRP A 107 17.28 -0.40 12.61
N LEU A 108 18.38 -0.52 13.36
CA LEU A 108 18.42 -0.18 14.78
C LEU A 108 17.85 1.24 15.08
N PRO A 109 18.32 2.33 14.44
CA PRO A 109 17.77 3.66 14.72
C PRO A 109 16.32 3.84 14.23
N VAL A 110 15.91 3.12 13.17
CA VAL A 110 14.55 3.18 12.62
C VAL A 110 13.55 2.57 13.59
N LEU A 111 13.88 1.39 14.13
CA LEU A 111 13.05 0.66 15.09
C LEU A 111 13.01 1.36 16.45
N ALA A 112 14.15 1.89 16.93
CA ALA A 112 14.22 2.62 18.18
C ALA A 112 13.38 3.91 18.12
N LYS A 113 13.53 4.70 17.05
CA LYS A 113 12.74 5.94 16.85
C LYS A 113 11.24 5.69 16.75
N ALA A 114 10.82 4.50 16.35
CA ALA A 114 9.43 4.11 16.26
C ALA A 114 8.90 3.44 17.53
N ASP A 115 9.66 3.47 18.63
CA ASP A 115 9.33 2.85 19.92
C ASP A 115 9.04 1.33 19.83
N MET A 116 9.53 0.66 18.77
CA MET A 116 9.35 -0.79 18.59
C MET A 116 10.34 -1.59 19.43
N ILE A 117 11.50 -1.01 19.72
CA ILE A 117 12.55 -1.61 20.52
C ILE A 117 13.01 -0.61 21.59
N PRO A 118 13.54 -1.07 22.72
CA PRO A 118 14.09 -0.18 23.74
C PRO A 118 15.23 0.72 23.21
N ASP A 119 15.36 1.92 23.78
CA ASP A 119 16.42 2.88 23.42
C ASP A 119 17.85 2.37 23.68
N ASP A 120 17.99 1.42 24.62
CA ASP A 120 19.27 0.77 24.95
C ASP A 120 19.53 -0.50 24.12
N ALA A 121 18.66 -0.79 23.13
CA ALA A 121 18.91 -1.84 22.17
C ALA A 121 20.21 -1.55 21.40
N MET A 122 20.99 -2.60 21.16
CA MET A 122 22.32 -2.46 20.58
C MET A 122 22.68 -3.62 19.65
N LEU A 123 23.63 -3.36 18.77
CA LEU A 123 24.23 -4.39 17.95
C LEU A 123 25.11 -5.30 18.82
N ALA A 124 24.92 -6.62 18.68
CA ALA A 124 25.70 -7.65 19.34
C ALA A 124 26.18 -8.67 18.29
N ARG A 125 27.27 -9.38 18.58
CA ARG A 125 27.72 -10.51 17.76
C ARG A 125 27.23 -11.84 18.34
N ALA A 126 27.12 -12.85 17.47
CA ALA A 126 26.79 -14.21 17.87
C ALA A 126 27.68 -14.72 19.03
N ALA A 127 28.98 -14.39 18.98
CA ALA A 127 29.95 -14.79 19.99
C ALA A 127 29.69 -14.13 21.37
N ASP A 128 29.09 -12.94 21.40
CA ASP A 128 28.81 -12.21 22.64
C ASP A 128 27.53 -12.69 23.32
N LEU A 129 26.58 -13.27 22.56
CA LEU A 129 25.30 -13.73 23.08
C LEU A 129 25.39 -15.04 23.88
N GLY A 130 26.48 -15.80 23.74
CA GLY A 130 26.68 -17.05 24.48
C GLY A 130 25.80 -18.20 23.97
N GLU A 131 25.04 -18.84 24.85
CA GLU A 131 24.23 -20.02 24.52
C GLU A 131 22.80 -19.63 24.11
N ALA A 132 22.36 -20.09 22.95
CA ALA A 132 20.98 -19.91 22.52
C ALA A 132 20.05 -20.87 23.28
N LEU A 133 19.14 -20.35 24.09
CA LEU A 133 18.06 -21.12 24.72
C LEU A 133 16.87 -21.27 23.78
N ASP A 134 16.67 -20.26 22.93
CA ASP A 134 15.77 -20.25 21.80
C ASP A 134 16.44 -19.37 20.73
N ALA A 135 16.91 -19.95 19.63
CA ALA A 135 17.67 -19.21 18.63
C ALA A 135 16.82 -18.19 17.85
N GLY A 136 15.47 -18.29 17.92
CA GLY A 136 14.60 -17.50 17.06
C GLY A 136 14.76 -17.86 15.58
N GLN A 137 14.40 -16.91 14.70
CA GLN A 137 14.53 -16.99 13.25
C GLN A 137 15.15 -15.69 12.73
N ALA A 138 15.78 -15.76 11.55
CA ALA A 138 16.29 -14.56 10.90
C ALA A 138 15.10 -13.66 10.50
N PRO A 139 15.09 -12.38 10.92
CA PRO A 139 14.02 -11.46 10.54
C PRO A 139 14.14 -11.08 9.05
N ASP A 140 13.02 -10.67 8.45
CA ASP A 140 13.02 -10.05 7.12
C ASP A 140 13.39 -8.56 7.26
N LEU A 141 14.69 -8.31 7.48
CA LEU A 141 15.27 -6.97 7.55
C LEU A 141 16.33 -6.83 6.44
N PRO A 142 15.95 -6.29 5.26
CA PRO A 142 16.86 -6.17 4.14
C PRO A 142 17.97 -5.15 4.43
N ALA A 143 19.15 -5.39 3.85
CA ALA A 143 20.25 -4.45 3.85
C ALA A 143 19.85 -3.13 3.16
N PRO A 144 20.41 -1.99 3.60
CA PRO A 144 20.11 -0.71 2.98
C PRO A 144 20.53 -0.72 1.50
N GLY A 145 19.59 -0.35 0.62
CA GLY A 145 19.83 -0.19 -0.81
C GLY A 145 20.39 1.18 -1.18
N ALA A 146 20.48 1.45 -2.48
CA ALA A 146 20.75 2.79 -2.97
C ALA A 146 19.58 3.72 -2.63
N THR A 147 19.88 4.96 -2.23
CA THR A 147 18.85 5.98 -1.97
C THR A 147 18.08 6.29 -3.24
N GLU A 148 16.75 6.16 -3.18
CA GLU A 148 15.85 6.56 -4.26
C GLU A 148 15.25 7.96 -3.98
N PRO A 149 14.99 8.77 -5.03
CA PRO A 149 14.30 10.04 -4.86
C PRO A 149 12.86 9.82 -4.40
N LEU A 150 12.35 10.75 -3.59
CA LEU A 150 10.94 10.73 -3.17
C LEU A 150 10.01 10.91 -4.38
N PRO A 151 8.93 10.10 -4.49
CA PRO A 151 7.86 10.36 -5.44
C PRO A 151 7.16 11.70 -5.15
N PRO A 152 6.33 12.22 -6.07
CA PRO A 152 5.54 13.43 -5.83
C PRO A 152 4.72 13.32 -4.54
N LEU A 153 4.86 14.31 -3.65
CA LEU A 153 4.35 14.22 -2.28
C LEU A 153 2.83 14.11 -2.20
N ASP A 154 2.09 14.64 -3.16
CA ASP A 154 0.64 14.48 -3.22
C ASP A 154 0.25 13.01 -3.51
N GLN A 155 1.04 12.30 -4.32
CA GLN A 155 0.84 10.87 -4.55
C GLN A 155 1.22 10.05 -3.33
N VAL A 156 2.31 10.43 -2.65
CA VAL A 156 2.76 9.83 -1.38
C VAL A 156 1.68 9.97 -0.31
N GLN A 157 1.11 11.16 -0.12
CA GLN A 157 0.06 11.39 0.87
C GLN A 157 -1.20 10.55 0.60
N ARG A 158 -1.61 10.37 -0.67
CA ARG A 158 -2.72 9.49 -1.03
C ARG A 158 -2.40 8.02 -0.75
N ALA A 159 -1.20 7.59 -1.12
CA ALA A 159 -0.75 6.22 -0.88
C ALA A 159 -0.65 5.90 0.63
N LEU A 160 -0.15 6.84 1.43
CA LEU A 160 -0.08 6.71 2.89
C LEU A 160 -1.48 6.75 3.54
N ARG A 161 -2.42 7.51 2.98
CA ARG A 161 -3.82 7.47 3.42
C ARG A 161 -4.44 6.11 3.14
N TRP A 162 -4.22 5.56 1.95
CA TRP A 162 -4.63 4.20 1.59
C TRP A 162 -3.99 3.14 2.53
N ALA A 163 -2.74 3.33 2.95
CA ALA A 163 -2.09 2.47 3.93
C ALA A 163 -2.61 2.65 5.37
N GLY A 164 -3.42 3.69 5.63
CA GLY A 164 -3.95 3.99 6.96
C GLY A 164 -3.00 4.81 7.85
N HIS A 165 -1.91 5.35 7.30
CA HIS A 165 -0.92 6.14 8.04
C HIS A 165 -1.16 7.65 8.01
N TYR A 166 -2.03 8.15 7.12
CA TYR A 166 -2.19 9.58 6.89
C TYR A 166 -3.66 10.04 6.84
N ASP A 167 -4.03 10.90 7.79
CA ASP A 167 -5.37 11.49 7.94
C ASP A 167 -5.44 12.98 7.51
N GLY A 168 -4.31 13.55 7.09
CA GLY A 168 -4.17 14.96 6.74
C GLY A 168 -4.68 15.32 5.35
N GLN A 169 -4.65 16.61 4.99
CA GLN A 169 -5.01 17.04 3.63
C GLN A 169 -3.96 16.58 2.62
N ILE A 170 -4.39 16.30 1.40
CA ILE A 170 -3.50 16.01 0.27
C ILE A 170 -3.06 17.36 -0.31
N ASP A 171 -1.96 17.91 0.19
CA ASP A 171 -1.46 19.25 -0.15
C ASP A 171 -0.07 19.25 -0.81
N GLY A 172 0.54 18.06 -0.96
CA GLY A 172 1.86 17.89 -1.57
C GLY A 172 3.01 18.51 -0.75
N LYS A 173 2.80 18.79 0.53
CA LYS A 173 3.83 19.36 1.41
C LYS A 173 4.50 18.29 2.27
N ASP A 174 5.80 18.45 2.47
CA ASP A 174 6.58 17.61 3.38
C ASP A 174 6.48 18.11 4.83
N GLY A 175 5.30 17.93 5.42
CA GLY A 175 5.01 18.34 6.79
C GLY A 175 5.44 17.31 7.85
N PRO A 176 5.44 17.67 9.15
CA PRO A 176 5.68 16.72 10.24
C PRO A 176 4.77 15.48 10.18
N ARG A 177 3.50 15.64 9.77
CA ARG A 177 2.55 14.54 9.61
C ARG A 177 2.91 13.61 8.46
N THR A 178 3.33 14.15 7.33
CA THR A 178 3.79 13.34 6.18
C THR A 178 5.03 12.54 6.55
N ARG A 179 6.02 13.17 7.20
CA ARG A 179 7.23 12.47 7.67
C ARG A 179 6.92 11.37 8.69
N ALA A 180 6.00 11.63 9.63
CA ALA A 180 5.56 10.62 10.58
C ALA A 180 4.86 9.44 9.90
N ALA A 181 4.01 9.69 8.91
CA ALA A 181 3.34 8.66 8.13
C ALA A 181 4.33 7.82 7.29
N ILE A 182 5.34 8.45 6.68
CA ILE A 182 6.43 7.75 5.97
C ILE A 182 7.19 6.84 6.93
N GLN A 183 7.54 7.34 8.13
CA GLN A 183 8.21 6.53 9.14
C GLN A 183 7.36 5.34 9.59
N ALA A 184 6.05 5.54 9.76
CA ALA A 184 5.12 4.47 10.13
C ALA A 184 5.05 3.37 9.05
N GLU A 185 4.99 3.75 7.77
CA GLU A 185 5.02 2.80 6.64
C GLU A 185 6.32 1.98 6.60
N ILE A 186 7.47 2.65 6.73
CA ILE A 186 8.80 2.00 6.77
C ILE A 186 8.85 0.98 7.90
N THR A 187 8.36 1.36 9.08
CA THR A 187 8.42 0.56 10.29
C THR A 187 7.45 -0.62 10.24
N GLN A 188 6.25 -0.42 9.72
CA GLN A 188 5.23 -1.47 9.62
C GLN A 188 5.60 -2.53 8.58
N THR A 189 6.10 -2.11 7.42
CA THR A 189 6.42 -3.03 6.32
C THR A 189 7.79 -3.66 6.43
N ARG A 190 8.74 -2.96 7.06
CA ARG A 190 10.14 -3.36 7.18
C ARG A 190 10.82 -3.69 5.84
N ALA A 191 10.28 -3.17 4.73
CA ALA A 191 10.74 -3.51 3.38
C ALA A 191 11.98 -2.71 2.94
N SER A 192 12.20 -1.53 3.51
CA SER A 192 13.36 -0.68 3.25
C SER A 192 13.47 0.41 4.31
N THR A 193 14.70 0.75 4.72
CA THR A 193 14.97 1.94 5.54
C THR A 193 15.03 3.23 4.72
N ASP A 194 15.18 3.12 3.39
CA ASP A 194 15.17 4.25 2.47
C ASP A 194 13.73 4.70 2.15
N PRO A 195 13.35 5.96 2.44
CA PRO A 195 12.01 6.46 2.18
C PRO A 195 11.56 6.41 0.73
N GLY A 196 12.45 6.69 -0.24
CA GLY A 196 12.10 6.66 -1.66
C GLY A 196 11.68 5.25 -2.10
N THR A 197 12.51 4.27 -1.75
CA THR A 197 12.27 2.86 -2.02
C THR A 197 10.99 2.36 -1.33
N ALA A 198 10.80 2.68 -0.04
CA ALA A 198 9.60 2.28 0.70
C ALA A 198 8.32 2.83 0.06
N LEU A 199 8.34 4.10 -0.38
CA LEU A 199 7.20 4.74 -1.03
C LEU A 199 6.92 4.22 -2.44
N ARG A 200 7.96 3.84 -3.20
CA ARG A 200 7.77 3.15 -4.47
C ARG A 200 7.10 1.79 -4.27
N LEU A 201 7.58 0.99 -3.31
CA LEU A 201 6.98 -0.31 -2.98
C LEU A 201 5.53 -0.17 -2.50
N LEU A 202 5.24 0.87 -1.70
CA LEU A 202 3.87 1.21 -1.30
C LEU A 202 2.97 1.50 -2.52
N ALA A 203 3.48 2.28 -3.49
CA ALA A 203 2.74 2.58 -4.72
C ALA A 203 2.49 1.32 -5.57
N GLU A 204 3.47 0.43 -5.70
CA GLU A 204 3.34 -0.85 -6.40
C GLU A 204 2.29 -1.75 -5.73
N ARG A 205 2.32 -1.85 -4.39
CA ARG A 205 1.34 -2.62 -3.61
C ARG A 205 -0.08 -2.07 -3.80
N ARG A 206 -0.24 -0.74 -3.78
CA ARG A 206 -1.52 -0.08 -4.04
C ARG A 206 -2.03 -0.33 -5.46
N ALA A 207 -1.15 -0.27 -6.47
CA ALA A 207 -1.52 -0.55 -7.86
C ALA A 207 -1.98 -2.00 -8.03
N ALA A 208 -1.24 -2.97 -7.49
CA ALA A 208 -1.63 -4.38 -7.52
C ALA A 208 -2.98 -4.62 -6.82
N TRP A 209 -3.22 -3.97 -5.68
CA TRP A 209 -4.51 -4.04 -4.98
C TRP A 209 -5.64 -3.40 -5.79
N THR A 210 -5.40 -2.26 -6.44
CA THR A 210 -6.36 -1.57 -7.32
C THR A 210 -6.82 -2.49 -8.46
N ASP A 211 -5.87 -3.17 -9.11
CA ASP A 211 -6.15 -4.14 -10.17
C ASP A 211 -6.89 -5.37 -9.67
N ALA A 212 -6.55 -5.87 -8.48
CA ALA A 212 -7.20 -7.00 -7.84
C ALA A 212 -8.68 -6.68 -7.51
N GLN A 213 -8.94 -5.51 -6.93
CA GLN A 213 -10.31 -5.05 -6.59
C GLN A 213 -11.12 -4.64 -7.82
N GLY A 214 -10.48 -4.47 -8.98
CA GLY A 214 -11.15 -4.03 -10.21
C GLY A 214 -11.65 -2.60 -10.09
N LEU A 215 -10.83 -1.74 -9.50
CA LEU A 215 -11.10 -0.31 -9.42
C LEU A 215 -11.00 0.32 -10.80
N ALA A 216 -12.04 1.04 -11.19
CA ALA A 216 -12.06 1.77 -12.44
C ALA A 216 -12.90 3.06 -12.29
N PRO A 217 -12.66 4.07 -13.17
CA PRO A 217 -13.49 5.27 -13.20
C PRO A 217 -14.96 4.93 -13.50
N LEU A 218 -15.83 5.29 -12.57
CA LEU A 218 -17.27 5.29 -12.70
C LEU A 218 -17.74 6.70 -13.01
N VAL A 219 -18.25 6.92 -14.23
CA VAL A 219 -18.84 8.19 -14.65
C VAL A 219 -20.36 8.08 -14.51
N ASP A 220 -20.91 8.69 -13.47
CA ASP A 220 -22.34 8.60 -13.14
C ASP A 220 -23.11 9.77 -13.74
N ALA A 221 -23.84 9.50 -14.83
CA ALA A 221 -24.64 10.52 -15.52
C ALA A 221 -25.83 11.02 -14.68
N ALA A 222 -26.33 10.19 -13.74
CA ALA A 222 -27.48 10.53 -12.91
C ALA A 222 -27.14 11.70 -11.97
N THR A 223 -26.04 11.62 -11.23
CA THR A 223 -25.58 12.66 -10.28
C THR A 223 -24.61 13.68 -10.90
N GLY A 224 -24.01 13.36 -12.05
CA GLY A 224 -22.97 14.21 -12.67
C GLY A 224 -21.60 14.08 -11.99
N LEU A 225 -21.41 13.00 -11.23
CA LEU A 225 -20.19 12.70 -10.48
C LEU A 225 -19.34 11.65 -11.20
N THR A 226 -18.03 11.73 -10.97
CA THR A 226 -17.05 10.73 -11.37
C THR A 226 -16.29 10.27 -10.13
N VAL A 227 -16.11 8.96 -9.98
CA VAL A 227 -15.38 8.38 -8.85
C VAL A 227 -14.67 7.09 -9.27
N THR A 228 -13.57 6.73 -8.62
CA THR A 228 -12.95 5.41 -8.80
C THR A 228 -13.64 4.40 -7.88
N ALA A 229 -14.27 3.38 -8.45
CA ALA A 229 -15.12 2.43 -7.72
C ALA A 229 -14.80 0.96 -8.09
N PRO A 230 -15.08 -0.01 -7.19
CA PRO A 230 -14.85 -1.43 -7.44
C PRO A 230 -15.94 -2.02 -8.35
N LEU A 231 -15.80 -1.81 -9.67
CA LEU A 231 -16.81 -2.20 -10.66
C LEU A 231 -16.99 -3.72 -10.80
N ARG A 232 -16.08 -4.53 -10.24
CA ARG A 232 -16.27 -5.97 -10.09
C ARG A 232 -17.31 -6.33 -9.02
N ALA A 233 -17.47 -5.50 -8.00
CA ALA A 233 -18.36 -5.74 -6.87
C ALA A 233 -19.71 -5.01 -7.00
N LEU A 234 -19.83 -4.08 -7.94
CA LEU A 234 -20.98 -3.18 -8.06
C LEU A 234 -21.71 -3.35 -9.38
N THR A 235 -23.04 -3.24 -9.35
CA THR A 235 -23.89 -3.10 -10.53
C THR A 235 -24.82 -1.91 -10.33
N PHE A 236 -25.08 -1.15 -11.40
CA PHE A 236 -26.12 -0.12 -11.33
C PHE A 236 -27.47 -0.76 -11.00
N ASP A 237 -28.17 -0.21 -10.01
CA ASP A 237 -29.50 -0.65 -9.57
C ASP A 237 -30.54 0.34 -10.10
N ARG A 238 -30.49 1.59 -9.63
CA ARG A 238 -31.43 2.64 -10.04
C ARG A 238 -30.91 4.04 -9.74
N ALA A 239 -31.52 5.03 -10.38
CA ALA A 239 -31.36 6.44 -10.05
C ALA A 239 -32.64 6.96 -9.38
N GLU A 240 -32.49 7.64 -8.25
CA GLU A 240 -33.56 8.36 -7.54
C GLU A 240 -33.29 9.87 -7.63
N ARG A 241 -34.18 10.71 -7.09
CA ARG A 241 -33.95 12.16 -7.06
C ARG A 241 -32.66 12.48 -6.30
N ALA A 242 -31.69 13.08 -6.99
CA ALA A 242 -30.36 13.42 -6.49
C ALA A 242 -29.47 12.26 -5.98
N LEU A 243 -29.88 10.99 -6.20
CA LEU A 243 -29.14 9.80 -5.77
C LEU A 243 -28.95 8.82 -6.93
N SER A 244 -27.79 8.17 -6.99
CA SER A 244 -27.53 7.03 -7.88
C SER A 244 -27.10 5.84 -7.04
N ILE A 245 -27.79 4.72 -7.17
CA ILE A 245 -27.62 3.54 -6.33
C ILE A 245 -27.00 2.43 -7.17
N TYR A 246 -25.86 1.93 -6.70
CA TYR A 246 -25.17 0.77 -7.21
C TYR A 246 -25.25 -0.34 -6.17
N GLY A 247 -25.94 -1.42 -6.51
CA GLY A 247 -26.12 -2.59 -5.66
C GLY A 247 -25.02 -3.63 -5.83
N PRO A 248 -25.09 -4.74 -5.08
CA PRO A 248 -24.11 -5.81 -5.14
C PRO A 248 -24.18 -6.54 -6.47
N LYS A 249 -23.02 -6.79 -7.06
CA LYS A 249 -22.84 -7.68 -8.20
C LYS A 249 -22.38 -9.04 -7.71
N ASP A 250 -22.96 -10.11 -8.28
CA ASP A 250 -22.54 -11.50 -8.05
C ASP A 250 -22.39 -11.89 -6.56
N GLY A 251 -23.25 -11.35 -5.70
CA GLY A 251 -23.25 -11.65 -4.26
C GLY A 251 -22.16 -10.96 -3.44
N SER A 252 -21.53 -9.91 -3.98
CA SER A 252 -20.45 -9.16 -3.29
C SER A 252 -20.82 -8.60 -1.91
N GLY A 253 -22.12 -8.38 -1.64
CA GLY A 253 -22.59 -7.68 -0.45
C GLY A 253 -22.18 -6.19 -0.40
N ALA A 254 -21.60 -5.67 -1.49
CA ALA A 254 -21.17 -4.29 -1.61
C ALA A 254 -22.27 -3.39 -2.20
N ALA A 255 -22.35 -2.15 -1.75
CA ALA A 255 -23.18 -1.14 -2.40
C ALA A 255 -22.49 0.23 -2.34
N LEU A 256 -22.74 1.03 -3.37
CA LEU A 256 -22.28 2.41 -3.47
C LEU A 256 -23.47 3.30 -3.81
N ILE A 257 -23.70 4.32 -3.00
CA ILE A 257 -24.69 5.36 -3.28
C ILE A 257 -23.94 6.65 -3.54
N LEU A 258 -24.14 7.26 -4.70
CA LEU A 258 -23.65 8.60 -5.02
C LEU A 258 -24.78 9.59 -4.84
N PHE A 259 -24.46 10.79 -4.34
CA PHE A 259 -25.45 11.84 -4.17
C PHE A 259 -24.93 13.20 -4.61
N SER A 260 -25.79 13.98 -5.27
CA SER A 260 -25.52 15.36 -5.63
C SER A 260 -26.80 16.17 -5.68
N GLN A 261 -26.95 17.12 -4.76
CA GLN A 261 -28.11 18.02 -4.73
C GLN A 261 -27.70 19.49 -4.65
N PRO A 262 -28.47 20.42 -5.26
CA PRO A 262 -28.36 21.84 -4.95
C PRO A 262 -28.57 22.06 -3.45
N GLY A 263 -27.74 22.89 -2.82
CA GLY A 263 -27.82 23.13 -1.39
C GLY A 263 -26.49 23.43 -0.73
N GLY A 264 -26.54 23.78 0.55
CA GLY A 264 -25.39 24.07 1.38
C GLY A 264 -25.25 23.08 2.53
N GLN A 265 -24.91 23.61 3.69
CA GLN A 265 -24.71 22.83 4.91
C GLN A 265 -25.97 22.05 5.31
N GLN A 266 -27.16 22.66 5.21
CA GLN A 266 -28.40 22.03 5.66
C GLN A 266 -28.70 20.77 4.86
N GLU A 267 -28.58 20.84 3.54
CA GLU A 267 -28.81 19.71 2.64
C GLU A 267 -27.81 18.57 2.89
N LEU A 268 -26.55 18.88 3.23
CA LEU A 268 -25.57 17.87 3.64
C LEU A 268 -25.96 17.21 4.98
N LEU A 269 -26.47 18.00 5.94
CA LEU A 269 -26.92 17.48 7.23
C LEU A 269 -28.17 16.61 7.09
N ASP A 270 -29.09 16.98 6.21
CA ASP A 270 -30.31 16.22 5.91
C ASP A 270 -29.96 14.87 5.26
N LEU A 271 -29.01 14.85 4.32
CA LEU A 271 -28.48 13.60 3.75
C LEU A 271 -27.85 12.71 4.80
N ALA A 272 -27.00 13.26 5.68
CA ALA A 272 -26.43 12.50 6.78
C ALA A 272 -27.52 11.90 7.70
N GLY A 273 -28.61 12.64 7.93
CA GLY A 273 -29.79 12.13 8.64
C GLY A 273 -30.46 10.97 7.89
N LEU A 274 -30.65 11.11 6.57
CA LEU A 274 -31.23 10.07 5.72
C LEU A 274 -30.39 8.78 5.73
N VAL A 275 -29.07 8.90 5.55
CA VAL A 275 -28.12 7.77 5.59
C VAL A 275 -28.25 6.98 6.90
N THR A 276 -28.44 7.69 8.01
CA THR A 276 -28.62 7.09 9.33
C THR A 276 -29.99 6.43 9.45
N ALA A 277 -31.07 7.11 9.04
CA ALA A 277 -32.44 6.62 9.15
C ALA A 277 -32.70 5.38 8.28
N LEU A 278 -32.08 5.30 7.10
CA LEU A 278 -32.16 4.14 6.20
C LEU A 278 -31.27 2.97 6.65
N GLY A 279 -30.46 3.14 7.69
CA GLY A 279 -29.59 2.09 8.23
C GLY A 279 -28.42 1.73 7.31
N TRP A 280 -28.09 2.57 6.32
CA TRP A 280 -26.96 2.35 5.42
C TRP A 280 -25.63 2.38 6.17
N VAL A 281 -25.50 3.31 7.13
CA VAL A 281 -24.38 3.33 8.09
C VAL A 281 -24.91 2.95 9.47
N PRO A 282 -24.59 1.75 10.00
CA PRO A 282 -25.13 1.27 11.27
C PRO A 282 -24.52 1.99 12.46
N ARG A 283 -25.34 2.57 13.35
CA ARG A 283 -24.90 3.25 14.59
C ARG A 283 -23.70 4.19 14.33
N PRO A 284 -23.87 5.20 13.46
CA PRO A 284 -22.76 5.98 12.97
C PRO A 284 -22.11 6.81 14.08
N ASP A 285 -20.78 6.74 14.18
CA ASP A 285 -20.00 7.86 14.70
C ASP A 285 -19.96 8.96 13.63
N ARG A 286 -20.21 10.20 14.04
CA ARG A 286 -20.45 11.32 13.13
C ARG A 286 -19.53 12.48 13.44
N VAL A 287 -18.70 12.85 12.47
CA VAL A 287 -17.88 14.05 12.53
C VAL A 287 -18.39 15.06 11.48
N VAL A 288 -18.91 16.17 11.96
CA VAL A 288 -19.41 17.28 11.13
C VAL A 288 -18.50 18.49 11.29
N LYS A 289 -18.08 19.04 10.15
CA LYS A 289 -17.37 20.31 10.03
C LYS A 289 -18.15 21.22 9.07
N PRO A 290 -17.89 22.54 9.06
CA PRO A 290 -18.45 23.41 8.03
C PRO A 290 -18.07 22.91 6.63
N GLY A 291 -19.08 22.64 5.80
CA GLY A 291 -18.92 22.16 4.43
C GLY A 291 -18.44 20.71 4.29
N HIS A 292 -18.40 19.91 5.37
CA HIS A 292 -17.92 18.53 5.33
C HIS A 292 -18.56 17.66 6.42
N ALA A 293 -18.94 16.43 6.08
CA ALA A 293 -19.48 15.48 7.03
C ALA A 293 -18.97 14.08 6.73
N THR A 294 -18.62 13.33 7.78
CA THR A 294 -18.22 11.92 7.73
C THR A 294 -19.03 11.11 8.73
N LEU A 295 -19.47 9.93 8.31
CA LEU A 295 -20.17 8.96 9.12
C LEU A 295 -19.49 7.60 8.95
N HIS A 296 -19.18 6.93 10.06
CA HIS A 296 -18.63 5.57 10.07
C HIS A 296 -19.38 4.70 11.05
N GLY A 297 -19.70 3.48 10.65
CA GLY A 297 -20.47 2.59 11.49
C GLY A 297 -20.44 1.15 11.01
N ALA A 298 -20.71 0.22 11.92
CA ALA A 298 -20.68 -1.21 11.63
C ALA A 298 -21.69 -2.00 12.48
N ASN A 299 -22.13 -3.13 11.94
CA ASN A 299 -22.84 -4.18 12.64
C ASN A 299 -22.29 -5.55 12.21
N ASP A 300 -22.95 -6.63 12.62
CA ASP A 300 -22.49 -8.00 12.33
C ASP A 300 -22.59 -8.38 10.84
N ALA A 301 -23.35 -7.62 10.04
CA ALA A 301 -23.56 -7.88 8.62
C ALA A 301 -22.64 -7.03 7.72
N HIS A 302 -22.57 -5.72 7.98
CA HIS A 302 -21.87 -4.78 7.11
C HIS A 302 -21.23 -3.61 7.85
N ILE A 303 -20.23 -3.05 7.18
CA ILE A 303 -19.59 -1.78 7.53
C ILE A 303 -20.11 -0.72 6.55
N GLY A 304 -20.50 0.42 7.08
CA GLY A 304 -20.96 1.58 6.32
C GLY A 304 -20.04 2.77 6.57
N ALA A 305 -19.74 3.50 5.49
CA ALA A 305 -19.13 4.81 5.56
C ALA A 305 -19.86 5.78 4.64
N ALA A 306 -20.04 7.02 5.08
CA ALA A 306 -20.51 8.10 4.21
C ALA A 306 -19.62 9.31 4.37
N GLU A 307 -19.31 9.96 3.25
CA GLU A 307 -18.57 11.20 3.24
C GLU A 307 -19.20 12.16 2.25
N GLY A 308 -19.35 13.42 2.65
CA GLY A 308 -19.89 14.45 1.78
C GLY A 308 -19.33 15.84 2.06
N TRP A 309 -19.41 16.68 1.03
CA TRP A 309 -18.91 18.04 1.01
C TRP A 309 -19.96 19.00 0.47
N VAL A 310 -19.82 20.26 0.87
CA VAL A 310 -20.49 21.39 0.21
C VAL A 310 -19.51 22.01 -0.77
N ARG A 311 -19.79 21.94 -2.07
CA ARG A 311 -18.95 22.47 -3.16
C ARG A 311 -19.83 23.11 -4.22
N ASP A 312 -19.50 24.34 -4.62
CA ASP A 312 -20.21 25.08 -5.67
C ASP A 312 -21.74 25.18 -5.44
N GLY A 313 -22.15 25.42 -4.19
CA GLY A 313 -23.57 25.52 -3.82
C GLY A 313 -24.33 24.20 -3.92
N ARG A 314 -23.64 23.07 -3.76
CA ARG A 314 -24.20 21.73 -3.80
C ARG A 314 -23.67 20.86 -2.66
N ALA A 315 -24.52 19.99 -2.13
CA ALA A 315 -24.15 18.94 -1.20
C ALA A 315 -23.95 17.62 -1.96
N GLU A 316 -22.74 17.07 -1.88
CA GLU A 316 -22.32 15.93 -2.70
C GLU A 316 -21.43 14.96 -1.96
N GLY A 317 -21.43 13.71 -2.38
CA GLY A 317 -20.64 12.69 -1.71
C GLY A 317 -21.07 11.29 -2.08
N PHE A 318 -20.71 10.36 -1.22
CA PHE A 318 -21.00 8.94 -1.38
C PHE A 318 -21.35 8.27 -0.06
N VAL A 319 -21.97 7.09 -0.18
CA VAL A 319 -22.12 6.10 0.88
C VAL A 319 -21.57 4.78 0.36
N LEU A 320 -20.61 4.21 1.06
CA LEU A 320 -20.03 2.90 0.78
C LEU A 320 -20.54 1.91 1.84
N ILE A 321 -21.10 0.80 1.37
CA ILE A 321 -21.51 -0.35 2.17
C ILE A 321 -20.65 -1.53 1.75
N TRP A 322 -20.03 -2.22 2.71
CA TRP A 322 -19.15 -3.36 2.47
C TRP A 322 -19.37 -4.48 3.49
N PRO A 323 -19.12 -5.75 3.15
CA PRO A 323 -19.21 -6.85 4.12
C PRO A 323 -18.36 -6.63 5.37
N ALA A 324 -18.92 -6.95 6.54
CA ALA A 324 -18.22 -6.79 7.83
C ALA A 324 -16.98 -7.68 7.97
N SER A 325 -16.88 -8.74 7.16
CA SER A 325 -15.72 -9.65 7.11
C SER A 325 -14.45 -9.01 6.54
N ASP A 326 -14.55 -7.85 5.90
CA ASP A 326 -13.43 -7.23 5.17
C ASP A 326 -13.33 -5.71 5.43
N ALA A 327 -13.07 -5.36 6.69
CA ALA A 327 -12.94 -3.98 7.15
C ALA A 327 -11.75 -3.23 6.53
N GLU A 328 -10.65 -3.94 6.27
CA GLU A 328 -9.44 -3.35 5.69
C GLU A 328 -9.70 -2.88 4.25
N THR A 329 -10.34 -3.70 3.43
CA THR A 329 -10.73 -3.31 2.06
C THR A 329 -11.73 -2.16 2.09
N GLN A 330 -12.71 -2.17 2.99
CA GLN A 330 -13.66 -1.06 3.12
C GLN A 330 -12.95 0.27 3.42
N THR A 331 -12.00 0.27 4.35
CA THR A 331 -11.22 1.47 4.73
C THR A 331 -10.41 2.00 3.54
N ARG A 332 -9.77 1.10 2.79
CA ARG A 332 -9.00 1.44 1.59
C ARG A 332 -9.89 1.98 0.47
N LEU A 333 -11.02 1.33 0.21
CA LEU A 333 -12.00 1.77 -0.80
C LEU A 333 -12.57 3.15 -0.47
N GLN A 334 -12.85 3.41 0.80
CA GLN A 334 -13.29 4.73 1.23
C GLN A 334 -12.23 5.80 0.89
N ALA A 335 -10.96 5.55 1.19
CA ALA A 335 -9.88 6.49 0.83
C ALA A 335 -9.83 6.74 -0.70
N GLU A 336 -9.94 5.70 -1.52
CA GLU A 336 -9.97 5.83 -2.99
C GLU A 336 -11.18 6.64 -3.49
N LEU A 337 -12.37 6.40 -2.94
CA LEU A 337 -13.58 7.13 -3.29
C LEU A 337 -13.44 8.61 -2.92
N SER A 338 -12.98 8.90 -1.70
CA SER A 338 -12.80 10.28 -1.22
C SER A 338 -11.76 11.07 -2.03
N ASP A 339 -10.67 10.41 -2.44
CA ASP A 339 -9.60 11.04 -3.21
C ASP A 339 -9.95 11.28 -4.68
N SER A 340 -10.87 10.48 -5.24
CA SER A 340 -11.21 10.50 -6.67
C SER A 340 -12.55 11.18 -7.01
N LEU A 341 -13.41 11.42 -6.02
CA LEU A 341 -14.73 12.01 -6.24
C LEU A 341 -14.63 13.43 -6.81
N THR A 342 -15.08 13.58 -8.05
CA THR A 342 -15.11 14.84 -8.79
C THR A 342 -16.44 15.01 -9.50
N ARG A 343 -16.79 16.26 -9.83
CA ARG A 343 -17.97 16.58 -10.65
C ARG A 343 -17.53 16.78 -12.10
N HIS A 344 -18.20 16.12 -13.05
CA HIS A 344 -17.96 16.33 -14.48
C HIS A 344 -19.10 17.09 -15.18
N GLY A 345 -20.28 17.18 -14.58
CA GLY A 345 -21.41 17.88 -15.19
C GLY A 345 -22.63 17.98 -14.28
N PRO A 346 -23.75 18.53 -14.81
CA PRO A 346 -25.04 18.48 -14.13
C PRO A 346 -25.58 17.04 -14.13
N GLY A 347 -26.16 16.62 -13.02
CA GLY A 347 -26.82 15.32 -12.91
C GLY A 347 -28.17 15.27 -13.65
N ALA A 348 -28.40 14.22 -14.43
CA ALA A 348 -29.67 13.99 -15.12
C ALA A 348 -30.87 13.77 -14.15
N ASN A 349 -30.61 13.33 -12.91
CA ASN A 349 -31.65 13.09 -11.90
C ASN A 349 -31.87 14.30 -10.95
N ALA A 350 -31.24 15.44 -11.25
CA ALA A 350 -31.46 16.68 -10.52
C ALA A 350 -32.81 17.28 -10.94
N GLY A 351 -33.92 16.70 -10.47
CA GLY A 351 -35.27 17.12 -10.85
C GLY A 351 -35.49 18.62 -10.66
N ALA A 352 -36.17 19.23 -11.64
CA ALA A 352 -36.51 20.65 -11.77
C ALA A 352 -36.76 21.39 -10.45
N ALA A 353 -36.35 22.67 -10.42
CA ALA A 353 -36.67 23.62 -9.36
C ALA A 353 -38.15 23.54 -8.98
N PRO A 354 -38.52 23.76 -7.70
CA PRO A 354 -39.94 23.88 -7.35
C PRO A 354 -40.53 24.97 -8.25
N THR A 355 -41.50 24.60 -9.08
CA THR A 355 -42.31 25.55 -9.84
C THR A 355 -42.88 26.51 -8.80
N ALA A 356 -42.46 27.78 -8.85
CA ALA A 356 -43.08 28.82 -8.04
C ALA A 356 -44.58 28.76 -8.33
N LEU A 357 -45.37 28.49 -7.29
CA LEU A 357 -46.83 28.56 -7.38
C LEU A 357 -47.21 29.99 -7.82
N PRO A 358 -48.17 30.14 -8.75
CA PRO A 358 -48.61 31.44 -9.27
C PRO A 358 -49.26 32.32 -8.20
#